data_AF-M6VWT9-F1
#
_entry.id   AF-M6VWT9-F1
#
_cell.length_a   1.000
_cell.length_b   1.000
_cell.length_c   1.000
_cell.angle_alpha   90.00
_cell.angle_beta   90.00
_cell.angle_gamma   90.00
#
_symmetry.space_group_name_H-M   'P 1'
#
loop_
_entity.id
_entity.type
_entity.pdbx_description
1 polymer ?
#
loop_
_entity_poly.entity_id
_entity_poly.type
_entity_poly.pdbx_seq_one_letter_code
_entity_poly.pdbx_strand_id
1 'polypeptide(L)'
;TILDQVILYEDTYNAFSYLNLNTVGITIQDLESSFQEISEIIYIVNQRMKVKIDDCKKGFYKVYKISTIVLILIFIPMVDSEFAVFNFTDEMDFGEQYLCTSRTTKTRVVCSKYLILDRADLIPIIVNHCDAALRDIDAKYDDKLRLEYSFLLLSCISYFDSSKDIRILSFAERLNQVIIENVEDDSYNTPFVINKYQIIFRTRDFSASEAEEIIKLKEDFKNQIVTCLCVNILLKNIYESDSLYSKLTEEERIEIDSWPIMNLYRSLKT
;
A
#
# COMPACT_ATOMS: atom_id res chain seq x y z
N THR A 1 -22.26 -35.74 -2.39
CA THR A 1 -21.80 -37.08 -1.94
C THR A 1 -20.37 -36.97 -1.43
N ILE A 2 -19.88 -37.90 -0.58
CA ILE A 2 -18.47 -37.88 -0.11
C ILE A 2 -17.48 -37.79 -1.30
N LEU A 3 -17.82 -38.43 -2.42
CA LEU A 3 -17.05 -38.36 -3.66
C LEU A 3 -16.94 -36.93 -4.25
N ASP A 4 -18.02 -36.15 -4.25
CA ASP A 4 -18.02 -34.78 -4.76
C ASP A 4 -17.20 -33.84 -3.86
N GLN A 5 -17.16 -34.13 -2.56
CA GLN A 5 -16.31 -33.39 -1.61
C GLN A 5 -14.82 -33.71 -1.82
N VAL A 6 -14.46 -34.97 -2.10
CA VAL A 6 -13.06 -35.36 -2.38
C VAL A 6 -12.54 -34.71 -3.66
N ILE A 7 -13.36 -34.69 -4.73
CA ILE A 7 -13.00 -34.04 -6.01
C ILE A 7 -12.74 -32.54 -5.81
N LEU A 8 -13.59 -31.87 -5.01
CA LEU A 8 -13.42 -30.46 -4.69
C LEU A 8 -12.09 -30.17 -3.97
N TYR A 9 -11.67 -30.99 -3.00
CA TYR A 9 -10.41 -30.77 -2.28
C TYR A 9 -9.19 -30.96 -3.18
N GLU A 10 -9.23 -31.96 -4.06
CA GLU A 10 -8.16 -32.19 -5.04
C GLU A 10 -8.07 -31.02 -6.04
N ASP A 11 -9.21 -30.58 -6.57
CA ASP A 11 -9.28 -29.42 -7.47
C ASP A 11 -8.81 -28.13 -6.78
N THR A 12 -9.19 -27.93 -5.51
CA THR A 12 -8.74 -26.80 -4.70
C THR A 12 -7.22 -26.84 -4.52
N TYR A 13 -6.67 -27.99 -4.16
CA TYR A 13 -5.23 -28.17 -3.98
C TYR A 13 -4.47 -27.90 -5.29
N ASN A 14 -4.96 -28.41 -6.40
CA ASN A 14 -4.37 -28.21 -7.72
C ASN A 14 -4.40 -26.73 -8.12
N ALA A 15 -5.53 -26.05 -7.91
CA ALA A 15 -5.67 -24.63 -8.21
C ALA A 15 -4.76 -23.75 -7.35
N PHE A 16 -4.71 -24.02 -6.03
CA PHE A 16 -3.86 -23.26 -5.11
C PHE A 16 -2.37 -23.51 -5.40
N SER A 17 -2.00 -24.74 -5.74
CA SER A 17 -0.63 -25.08 -6.16
C SER A 17 -0.25 -24.38 -7.47
N TYR A 18 -1.16 -24.35 -8.45
CA TYR A 18 -0.94 -23.64 -9.72
C TYR A 18 -0.68 -22.15 -9.51
N LEU A 19 -1.38 -21.54 -8.55
CA LEU A 19 -1.24 -20.12 -8.22
C LEU A 19 -0.14 -19.83 -7.18
N ASN A 20 0.66 -20.82 -6.80
CA ASN A 20 1.72 -20.70 -5.78
C ASN A 20 1.24 -20.14 -4.43
N LEU A 21 0.04 -20.52 -3.99
CA LEU A 21 -0.54 -20.04 -2.74
C LEU A 21 0.00 -20.80 -1.53
N ASN A 22 0.35 -20.06 -0.47
CA ASN A 22 0.72 -20.65 0.81
C ASN A 22 -0.55 -21.12 1.55
N THR A 23 -0.73 -22.44 1.64
CA THR A 23 -1.90 -23.07 2.27
C THR A 23 -1.70 -23.43 3.74
N VAL A 24 -0.56 -23.06 4.33
CA VAL A 24 -0.27 -23.33 5.75
C VAL A 24 -1.32 -22.65 6.63
N GLY A 25 -1.97 -23.44 7.49
CA GLY A 25 -2.96 -22.95 8.45
C GLY A 25 -4.40 -22.94 7.93
N ILE A 26 -4.66 -23.34 6.68
CA ILE A 26 -6.02 -23.45 6.15
C ILE A 26 -6.68 -24.72 6.66
N THR A 27 -7.87 -24.56 7.21
CA THR A 27 -8.72 -25.65 7.67
C THR A 27 -9.77 -26.01 6.64
N ILE A 28 -10.35 -27.20 6.78
CA ILE A 28 -11.51 -27.64 6.00
C ILE A 28 -12.68 -26.66 6.13
N GLN A 29 -12.91 -26.14 7.34
CA GLN A 29 -13.99 -25.19 7.61
C GLN A 29 -13.79 -23.87 6.88
N ASP A 30 -12.54 -23.41 6.73
CA ASP A 30 -12.22 -22.22 5.93
C ASP A 30 -12.61 -22.44 4.46
N LEU A 31 -12.29 -23.61 3.90
CA LEU A 31 -12.64 -23.97 2.52
C LEU A 31 -14.16 -24.05 2.31
N GLU A 32 -14.90 -24.61 3.26
CA GLU A 32 -16.36 -24.67 3.20
C GLU A 32 -16.98 -23.27 3.28
N SER A 33 -16.42 -22.38 4.11
CA SER A 33 -16.92 -21.02 4.27
C SER A 33 -16.66 -20.11 3.07
N SER A 34 -15.64 -20.43 2.26
CA SER A 34 -15.24 -19.71 1.04
C SER A 34 -15.48 -20.52 -0.24
N PHE A 35 -16.47 -21.41 -0.22
CA PHE A 35 -16.72 -22.36 -1.31
C PHE A 35 -16.96 -21.68 -2.66
N GLN A 36 -17.67 -20.55 -2.67
CA GLN A 36 -17.98 -19.83 -3.91
C GLN A 36 -16.72 -19.21 -4.53
N GLU A 37 -15.89 -18.59 -3.70
CA GLU A 37 -14.60 -18.01 -4.09
C GLU A 37 -13.67 -19.10 -4.63
N ILE A 38 -13.57 -20.23 -3.93
CA ILE A 38 -12.74 -21.37 -4.33
C ILE A 38 -13.22 -21.95 -5.65
N SER A 39 -14.52 -22.13 -5.82
CA SER A 39 -15.10 -22.63 -7.07
C SER A 39 -14.79 -21.71 -8.26
N GLU A 40 -14.82 -20.39 -8.05
CA GLU A 40 -14.42 -19.43 -9.07
C GLU A 40 -12.93 -19.55 -9.41
N ILE A 41 -12.05 -19.67 -8.40
CA ILE A 41 -10.60 -19.85 -8.59
C ILE A 41 -10.32 -21.14 -9.38
N ILE A 42 -10.94 -22.26 -9.00
CA ILE A 42 -10.81 -23.54 -9.69
C ILE A 42 -11.24 -23.40 -11.16
N TYR A 43 -12.38 -22.74 -11.40
CA TYR A 43 -12.85 -22.49 -12.76
C TYR A 43 -11.82 -21.69 -13.57
N ILE A 44 -11.27 -20.60 -13.03
CA ILE A 44 -10.26 -19.77 -13.69
C ILE A 44 -9.02 -20.59 -14.04
N VAL A 45 -8.51 -21.38 -13.10
CA VAL A 45 -7.33 -22.24 -13.33
C VAL A 45 -7.60 -23.31 -14.38
N ASN A 46 -8.78 -23.95 -14.33
CA ASN A 46 -9.19 -24.96 -15.32
C ASN A 46 -9.33 -24.38 -16.73
N GLN A 47 -9.69 -23.11 -16.86
CA GLN A 47 -9.68 -22.38 -18.13
C GLN A 47 -8.28 -21.83 -18.49
N ARG A 48 -7.22 -22.26 -17.80
CA ARG A 48 -5.83 -21.84 -18.03
C ARG A 48 -5.65 -20.33 -17.95
N MET A 49 -6.27 -19.72 -16.94
CA MET A 49 -6.19 -18.28 -16.68
C MET A 49 -6.75 -17.41 -17.82
N LYS A 50 -7.70 -17.95 -18.61
CA LYS A 50 -8.42 -17.22 -19.64
C LYS A 50 -9.91 -17.47 -19.49
N VAL A 51 -10.69 -16.44 -19.22
CA VAL A 51 -12.12 -16.59 -18.94
C VAL A 51 -12.97 -15.67 -19.80
N LYS A 52 -14.14 -16.13 -20.19
CA LYS A 52 -15.14 -15.30 -20.86
C LYS A 52 -16.08 -14.69 -19.84
N ILE A 53 -16.25 -13.36 -19.91
CA ILE A 53 -17.13 -12.61 -19.02
C ILE A 53 -18.00 -11.71 -19.88
N ASP A 54 -19.26 -12.13 -20.04
CA ASP A 54 -20.24 -11.35 -20.81
C ASP A 54 -20.51 -10.00 -20.14
N ASP A 55 -20.83 -8.99 -20.95
CA ASP A 55 -21.16 -7.62 -20.52
C ASP A 55 -20.04 -6.84 -19.78
N CYS A 56 -18.81 -7.36 -19.72
CA CYS A 56 -17.64 -6.63 -19.22
C CYS A 56 -16.67 -6.28 -20.35
N LYS A 57 -16.32 -4.99 -20.49
CA LYS A 57 -15.38 -4.50 -21.53
C LYS A 57 -14.13 -3.81 -20.96
N LYS A 58 -14.03 -3.69 -19.65
CA LYS A 58 -12.92 -2.98 -18.98
C LYS A 58 -12.17 -3.95 -18.07
N GLY A 59 -10.88 -3.73 -17.92
CA GLY A 59 -10.09 -4.47 -16.94
C GLY A 59 -10.55 -4.17 -15.52
N PHE A 60 -10.42 -5.17 -14.66
CA PHE A 60 -10.77 -5.09 -13.25
C PHE A 60 -9.89 -6.05 -12.46
N TYR A 61 -9.99 -6.01 -11.13
CA TYR A 61 -9.37 -7.00 -10.26
C TYR A 61 -10.41 -7.56 -9.29
N LYS A 62 -10.17 -8.77 -8.80
CA LYS A 62 -10.92 -9.36 -7.69
C LYS A 62 -9.96 -9.74 -6.58
N VAL A 63 -10.43 -9.54 -5.35
CA VAL A 63 -9.71 -9.89 -4.13
C VAL A 63 -10.44 -11.06 -3.49
N TYR A 64 -9.74 -12.18 -3.34
CA TYR A 64 -10.24 -13.38 -2.68
C TYR A 64 -9.58 -13.49 -1.31
N LYS A 65 -10.39 -13.49 -0.26
CA LYS A 65 -9.94 -13.61 1.14
C LYS A 65 -10.40 -14.98 1.65
N ILE A 66 -9.46 -15.91 1.81
CA ILE A 66 -9.74 -17.30 2.22
C ILE A 66 -8.90 -17.57 3.47
N SER A 67 -9.51 -17.44 4.64
CA SER A 67 -8.80 -17.49 5.92
C SER A 67 -7.62 -16.50 5.93
N THR A 68 -6.39 -16.99 6.05
CA THR A 68 -5.16 -16.19 6.02
C THR A 68 -4.64 -15.87 4.61
N ILE A 69 -5.21 -16.46 3.56
CA ILE A 69 -4.85 -16.15 2.17
C ILE A 69 -5.56 -14.88 1.73
N VAL A 70 -4.78 -13.97 1.15
CA VAL A 70 -5.28 -12.90 0.29
C VAL A 70 -4.72 -13.12 -1.11
N LEU A 71 -5.58 -13.38 -2.08
CA LEU A 71 -5.25 -13.53 -3.49
C LEU A 71 -5.87 -12.38 -4.28
N ILE A 72 -5.09 -11.73 -5.13
CA ILE A 72 -5.59 -10.71 -6.05
C ILE A 72 -5.41 -11.22 -7.48
N LEU A 73 -6.52 -11.35 -8.20
CA LEU A 73 -6.52 -11.69 -9.61
C LEU A 73 -6.84 -10.45 -10.44
N ILE A 74 -5.98 -10.13 -11.41
CA ILE A 74 -6.17 -9.04 -12.36
C ILE A 74 -6.73 -9.62 -13.67
N PHE A 75 -7.84 -9.04 -14.13
CA PHE A 75 -8.53 -9.41 -15.36
C PHE A 75 -8.26 -8.35 -16.42
N ILE A 76 -7.48 -8.70 -17.44
CA ILE A 76 -7.15 -7.82 -18.56
C ILE A 76 -8.03 -8.21 -19.76
N PRO A 77 -8.82 -7.27 -20.31
CA PRO A 77 -9.74 -7.57 -21.40
C PRO A 77 -8.94 -7.92 -22.67
N MET A 78 -9.38 -9.00 -23.32
CA MET A 78 -8.96 -9.44 -24.63
C MET A 78 -10.09 -9.22 -25.65
N VAL A 79 -9.94 -9.79 -26.84
CA VAL A 79 -10.98 -9.78 -27.88
C VAL A 79 -12.19 -10.61 -27.43
N ASP A 80 -13.38 -10.30 -27.96
CA ASP A 80 -14.60 -11.12 -27.79
C ASP A 80 -15.08 -11.39 -26.35
N SER A 81 -14.85 -10.43 -25.44
CA SER A 81 -15.21 -10.53 -24.00
C SER A 81 -14.47 -11.64 -23.26
N GLU A 82 -13.35 -12.11 -23.82
CA GLU A 82 -12.37 -12.93 -23.13
C GLU A 82 -11.48 -12.04 -22.25
N PHE A 83 -10.99 -12.56 -21.15
CA PHE A 83 -10.08 -11.91 -20.22
C PHE A 83 -8.90 -12.83 -19.94
N ALA A 84 -7.70 -12.28 -20.05
CA ALA A 84 -6.53 -12.90 -19.45
C ALA A 84 -6.51 -12.58 -17.96
N VAL A 85 -6.32 -13.60 -17.14
CA VAL A 85 -6.31 -13.50 -15.67
C VAL A 85 -4.88 -13.68 -15.18
N PHE A 86 -4.45 -12.82 -14.26
CA PHE A 86 -3.10 -12.85 -13.71
C PHE A 86 -3.15 -12.85 -12.20
N ASN A 87 -2.31 -13.68 -11.57
CA ASN A 87 -2.06 -13.56 -10.15
C ASN A 87 -1.18 -12.32 -9.90
N PHE A 88 -1.68 -11.38 -9.11
CA PHE A 88 -0.94 -10.15 -8.80
C PHE A 88 0.41 -10.41 -8.13
N THR A 89 0.51 -11.47 -7.32
CA THR A 89 1.76 -11.79 -6.60
C THR A 89 2.76 -12.58 -7.45
N ASP A 90 2.36 -13.08 -8.63
CA ASP A 90 3.32 -13.74 -9.51
C ASP A 90 4.40 -12.75 -9.95
N GLU A 91 5.65 -13.23 -9.93
CA GLU A 91 6.83 -12.48 -10.37
C GLU A 91 6.99 -12.49 -11.90
N MET A 92 6.00 -12.97 -12.66
CA MET A 92 6.04 -12.84 -14.12
C MET A 92 6.06 -11.36 -14.51
N ASP A 93 7.06 -10.96 -15.30
CA ASP A 93 7.36 -9.60 -15.76
C ASP A 93 6.22 -9.01 -16.62
N PHE A 94 5.10 -8.64 -15.99
CA PHE A 94 4.11 -7.73 -16.56
C PHE A 94 4.47 -6.27 -16.30
N GLY A 95 5.60 -6.04 -15.64
CA GLY A 95 6.04 -4.74 -15.17
C GLY A 95 6.14 -3.64 -16.24
N GLU A 96 6.30 -4.01 -17.51
CA GLU A 96 6.36 -3.06 -18.62
C GLU A 96 4.97 -2.52 -19.05
N GLN A 97 3.87 -3.01 -18.47
CA GLN A 97 2.51 -2.77 -18.99
C GLN A 97 1.63 -1.88 -18.11
N TYR A 98 2.02 -1.59 -16.87
CA TYR A 98 1.17 -0.81 -15.96
C TYR A 98 1.41 0.69 -16.12
N LEU A 99 0.41 1.40 -16.63
CA LEU A 99 0.45 2.85 -16.79
C LEU A 99 -0.37 3.54 -15.69
N CYS A 100 0.28 4.38 -14.90
CA CYS A 100 -0.40 5.33 -14.01
C CYS A 100 -0.48 6.70 -14.69
N THR A 101 -1.56 7.43 -14.45
CA THR A 101 -1.66 8.84 -14.87
C THR A 101 -1.32 9.71 -13.68
N SER A 102 -0.19 10.41 -13.73
CA SER A 102 0.25 11.32 -12.67
C SER A 102 -0.85 12.34 -12.36
N ARG A 103 -1.18 12.50 -11.07
CA ARG A 103 -2.13 13.54 -10.64
C ARG A 103 -1.63 14.94 -10.96
N THR A 104 -0.32 15.15 -10.95
CA THR A 104 0.34 16.45 -11.14
C THR A 104 0.48 16.81 -12.62
N THR A 105 1.13 15.95 -13.40
CA THR A 105 1.46 16.27 -14.81
C THR A 105 0.40 15.81 -15.80
N LYS A 106 -0.55 14.96 -15.37
CA LYS A 106 -1.53 14.25 -16.23
C LYS A 106 -0.89 13.38 -17.31
N THR A 107 0.41 13.09 -17.22
CA THR A 107 1.09 12.20 -18.16
C THR A 107 0.93 10.75 -17.73
N ARG A 108 0.88 9.84 -18.70
CA ARG A 108 0.96 8.40 -18.45
C ARG A 108 2.40 7.97 -18.31
N VAL A 109 2.67 7.19 -17.28
CA VAL A 109 4.02 6.75 -16.91
C VAL A 109 3.95 5.29 -16.50
N VAL A 110 4.94 4.50 -16.91
CA VAL A 110 5.10 3.13 -16.41
C VAL A 110 5.30 3.19 -14.90
N CYS A 111 4.62 2.33 -14.17
CA CYS A 111 4.61 2.38 -12.71
C CYS A 111 4.73 0.99 -12.11
N SER A 112 5.12 0.96 -10.84
CA SER A 112 5.03 -0.25 -10.03
C SER A 112 3.60 -0.80 -10.01
N LYS A 113 3.46 -2.13 -10.08
CA LYS A 113 2.15 -2.79 -9.92
C LYS A 113 1.54 -2.50 -8.55
N TYR A 114 2.36 -2.16 -7.55
CA TYR A 114 1.92 -1.75 -6.22
C TYR A 114 1.39 -0.31 -6.16
N LEU A 115 1.21 0.37 -7.30
CA LEU A 115 0.48 1.64 -7.38
C LEU A 115 -0.93 1.51 -7.95
N ILE A 116 -1.27 0.40 -8.63
CA ILE A 116 -2.50 0.30 -9.46
C ILE A 116 -3.74 -0.15 -8.68
N LEU A 117 -3.57 -0.74 -7.50
CA LEU A 117 -4.65 -1.27 -6.66
C LEU A 117 -5.04 -0.30 -5.54
N ASP A 118 -6.26 -0.48 -5.03
CA ASP A 118 -6.71 0.22 -3.83
C ASP A 118 -5.82 -0.16 -2.63
N ARG A 119 -5.50 0.82 -1.80
CA ARG A 119 -4.56 0.66 -0.70
C ARG A 119 -5.08 -0.29 0.38
N ALA A 120 -6.40 -0.34 0.63
CA ALA A 120 -6.99 -1.21 1.63
C ALA A 120 -6.77 -2.69 1.32
N ASP A 121 -6.81 -3.06 0.03
CA ASP A 121 -6.56 -4.43 -0.41
C ASP A 121 -5.08 -4.72 -0.68
N LEU A 122 -4.31 -3.70 -1.06
CA LEU A 122 -2.90 -3.84 -1.39
C LEU A 122 -1.99 -4.04 -0.16
N ILE A 123 -2.23 -3.31 0.93
CA ILE A 123 -1.31 -3.33 2.08
C ILE A 123 -1.14 -4.73 2.69
N PRO A 124 -2.20 -5.54 2.91
CA PRO A 124 -2.05 -6.92 3.37
C PRO A 124 -1.18 -7.80 2.46
N ILE A 125 -1.20 -7.54 1.14
CA ILE A 125 -0.32 -8.24 0.19
C ILE A 125 1.13 -7.77 0.36
N ILE A 126 1.36 -6.46 0.43
CA ILE A 126 2.71 -5.90 0.61
C ILE A 126 3.37 -6.49 1.86
N VAL A 127 2.64 -6.61 2.98
CA VAL A 127 3.15 -7.20 4.23
C VAL A 127 3.80 -8.59 4.02
N ASN A 128 3.24 -9.40 3.13
CA ASN A 128 3.75 -10.74 2.83
C ASN A 128 4.77 -10.77 1.68
N HIS A 129 4.91 -9.68 0.93
CA HIS A 129 5.76 -9.58 -0.26
C HIS A 129 6.63 -8.30 -0.26
N CYS A 130 7.07 -7.84 0.91
CA CYS A 130 7.78 -6.56 1.06
C CYS A 130 8.98 -6.42 0.11
N ASP A 131 9.84 -7.43 0.05
CA ASP A 131 11.05 -7.39 -0.79
C ASP A 131 10.71 -7.34 -2.28
N ALA A 132 9.72 -8.12 -2.73
CA ALA A 132 9.27 -8.11 -4.12
C ALA A 132 8.63 -6.76 -4.49
N ALA A 133 7.86 -6.18 -3.56
CA ALA A 133 7.27 -4.86 -3.74
C ALA A 133 8.32 -3.76 -3.83
N LEU A 134 9.33 -3.77 -2.96
CA LEU A 134 10.44 -2.81 -3.02
C LEU A 134 11.25 -2.95 -4.30
N ARG A 135 11.60 -4.17 -4.72
CA ARG A 135 12.29 -4.40 -6.01
C ARG A 135 11.50 -3.83 -7.19
N ASP A 136 10.19 -4.06 -7.22
CA ASP A 136 9.32 -3.57 -8.29
C ASP A 136 9.22 -2.04 -8.30
N ILE A 137 9.15 -1.41 -7.12
CA ILE A 137 9.14 0.04 -6.96
C ILE A 137 10.49 0.64 -7.37
N ASP A 138 11.60 0.14 -6.84
CA ASP A 138 12.96 0.63 -7.14
C ASP A 138 13.23 0.58 -8.65
N ALA A 139 12.84 -0.51 -9.32
CA ALA A 139 13.05 -0.67 -10.75
C ALA A 139 12.17 0.24 -11.63
N LYS A 140 11.04 0.74 -11.10
CA LYS A 140 10.01 1.49 -11.87
C LYS A 140 9.68 2.84 -11.24
N TYR A 141 10.56 3.35 -10.39
CA TYR A 141 10.37 4.64 -9.77
C TYR A 141 10.38 5.71 -10.87
N ASP A 142 9.36 6.57 -10.85
CA ASP A 142 9.32 7.77 -11.67
C ASP A 142 8.83 8.90 -10.79
N ASP A 143 9.60 9.97 -10.75
CA ASP A 143 9.38 11.11 -9.88
C ASP A 143 8.06 11.86 -10.16
N LYS A 144 7.49 11.71 -11.36
CA LYS A 144 6.15 12.24 -11.67
C LYS A 144 5.05 11.55 -10.88
N LEU A 145 5.34 10.38 -10.30
CA LEU A 145 4.43 9.61 -9.44
C LEU A 145 4.76 9.77 -7.94
N ARG A 146 5.60 10.75 -7.56
CA ARG A 146 6.03 10.97 -6.18
C ARG A 146 4.86 11.12 -5.21
N LEU A 147 3.77 11.76 -5.63
CA LEU A 147 2.57 11.92 -4.81
C LEU A 147 1.86 10.57 -4.57
N GLU A 148 1.76 9.72 -5.59
CA GLU A 148 1.18 8.38 -5.51
C GLU A 148 2.00 7.44 -4.60
N TYR A 149 3.34 7.56 -4.64
CA TYR A 149 4.24 6.90 -3.69
C TYR A 149 4.07 7.46 -2.27
N SER A 150 3.91 8.77 -2.12
CA SER A 150 3.62 9.39 -0.82
C SER A 150 2.32 8.85 -0.20
N PHE A 151 1.25 8.71 -0.98
CA PHE A 151 0.01 8.11 -0.47
C PHE A 151 0.17 6.64 -0.08
N LEU A 152 0.96 5.86 -0.82
CA LEU A 152 1.30 4.49 -0.44
C LEU A 152 2.07 4.48 0.89
N LEU A 153 3.08 5.34 1.04
CA LEU A 153 3.87 5.50 2.25
C LEU A 153 3.00 5.82 3.46
N LEU A 154 2.13 6.84 3.36
CA LEU A 154 1.22 7.21 4.45
C LEU A 154 0.26 6.06 4.80
N SER A 155 -0.23 5.32 3.79
CA SER A 155 -1.09 4.14 4.02
C SER A 155 -0.36 3.04 4.80
N CYS A 156 0.92 2.83 4.51
CA CYS A 156 1.76 1.87 5.25
C CYS A 156 1.93 2.28 6.72
N ILE A 157 2.17 3.57 6.99
CA ILE A 157 2.30 4.11 8.35
C ILE A 157 0.98 3.98 9.12
N SER A 158 -0.16 4.33 8.50
CA SER A 158 -1.48 4.14 9.11
C SER A 158 -1.79 2.68 9.41
N TYR A 159 -1.41 1.75 8.53
CA TYR A 159 -1.57 0.33 8.77
C TYR A 159 -0.69 -0.15 9.93
N PHE A 160 0.55 0.32 10.04
CA PHE A 160 1.38 0.05 11.21
C PHE A 160 0.72 0.54 12.51
N ASP A 161 0.15 1.74 12.52
CA ASP A 161 -0.45 2.31 13.73
C ASP A 161 -1.56 1.42 14.32
N SER A 162 -2.30 0.70 13.47
CA SER A 162 -3.37 -0.21 13.87
C SER A 162 -2.91 -1.65 14.10
N SER A 163 -2.06 -2.19 13.23
CA SER A 163 -1.63 -3.60 13.26
C SER A 163 -0.40 -3.88 14.13
N LYS A 164 0.44 -2.85 14.34
CA LYS A 164 1.79 -2.95 14.92
C LYS A 164 2.74 -3.89 14.17
N ASP A 165 2.45 -4.20 12.90
CA ASP A 165 3.32 -5.07 12.09
C ASP A 165 4.59 -4.32 11.65
N ILE A 166 5.73 -4.67 12.25
CA ILE A 166 6.99 -3.98 11.99
C ILE A 166 7.44 -4.10 10.52
N ARG A 167 7.02 -5.15 9.81
CA ARG A 167 7.42 -5.38 8.41
C ARG A 167 6.94 -4.23 7.52
N ILE A 168 5.72 -3.75 7.75
CA ILE A 168 5.15 -2.65 6.95
C ILE A 168 5.80 -1.30 7.27
N LEU A 169 6.27 -1.11 8.51
CA LEU A 169 6.97 0.11 8.91
C LEU A 169 8.39 0.13 8.32
N SER A 170 9.08 -1.01 8.29
CA SER A 170 10.35 -1.14 7.58
C SER A 170 10.19 -0.96 6.06
N PHE A 171 9.10 -1.46 5.48
CA PHE A 171 8.75 -1.15 4.07
C PHE A 171 8.54 0.34 3.86
N ALA A 172 7.79 1.01 4.74
CA ALA A 172 7.57 2.46 4.69
C ALA A 172 8.88 3.25 4.79
N GLU A 173 9.79 2.84 5.69
CA GLU A 173 11.11 3.45 5.83
C GLU A 173 11.92 3.35 4.52
N ARG A 174 11.96 2.15 3.92
CA ARG A 174 12.68 1.94 2.66
C ARG A 174 12.05 2.70 1.51
N LEU A 175 10.72 2.71 1.39
CA LEU A 175 10.01 3.48 0.38
C LEU A 175 10.30 4.98 0.52
N ASN A 176 10.30 5.51 1.75
CA ASN A 176 10.64 6.91 1.99
C ASN A 176 12.07 7.23 1.56
N GLN A 177 13.02 6.32 1.82
CA GLN A 177 14.40 6.46 1.38
C GLN A 177 14.51 6.50 -0.15
N VAL A 178 13.80 5.61 -0.86
CA VAL A 178 13.77 5.57 -2.33
C VAL A 178 13.26 6.89 -2.91
N ILE A 179 12.21 7.46 -2.33
CA ILE A 179 11.67 8.75 -2.77
C ILE A 179 12.70 9.87 -2.58
N ILE A 180 13.38 9.92 -1.43
CA ILE A 180 14.40 10.93 -1.13
C ILE A 180 15.62 10.80 -2.04
N GLU A 181 16.07 9.57 -2.32
CA GLU A 181 17.26 9.31 -3.15
C GLU A 181 17.06 9.62 -4.64
N ASN A 182 15.83 9.57 -5.14
CA ASN A 182 15.49 9.70 -6.55
C ASN A 182 14.74 11.00 -6.89
N VAL A 183 14.77 11.98 -6.00
CA VAL A 183 14.15 13.29 -6.18
C VAL A 183 14.85 14.10 -7.27
N GLU A 184 14.11 14.61 -8.25
CA GLU A 184 14.67 15.50 -9.29
C GLU A 184 14.77 16.98 -8.82
N ASP A 185 13.92 17.37 -7.87
CA ASP A 185 13.83 18.72 -7.31
C ASP A 185 13.70 18.68 -5.78
N ASP A 186 14.80 19.04 -5.12
CA ASP A 186 14.94 19.06 -3.66
C ASP A 186 14.02 20.07 -2.95
N SER A 187 13.48 21.06 -3.68
CA SER A 187 12.68 22.13 -3.08
C SER A 187 11.36 21.65 -2.47
N TYR A 188 10.94 20.41 -2.76
CA TYR A 188 9.70 19.79 -2.26
C TYR A 188 9.92 18.56 -1.38
N ASN A 189 11.09 18.41 -0.76
CA ASN A 189 11.40 17.24 0.07
C ASN A 189 10.84 17.27 1.49
N THR A 190 10.36 18.43 1.96
CA THR A 190 9.91 18.61 3.35
C THR A 190 8.91 17.55 3.83
N PRO A 191 7.87 17.16 3.04
CA PRO A 191 6.95 16.10 3.46
C PRO A 191 7.65 14.74 3.69
N PHE A 192 8.64 14.39 2.88
CA PHE A 192 9.38 13.12 2.99
C PHE A 192 10.36 13.12 4.16
N VAL A 193 10.92 14.29 4.48
CA VAL A 193 11.72 14.47 5.70
C VAL A 193 10.84 14.35 6.94
N ILE A 194 9.63 14.95 6.95
CA ILE A 194 8.65 14.76 8.03
C ILE A 194 8.25 13.28 8.13
N ASN A 195 8.04 12.61 6.99
CA ASN A 195 7.70 11.18 6.94
C ASN A 195 8.81 10.30 7.54
N LYS A 196 10.07 10.58 7.23
CA LYS A 196 11.24 9.95 7.87
C LYS A 196 11.15 10.06 9.39
N TYR A 197 10.95 11.27 9.91
CA TYR A 197 10.95 11.50 11.35
C TYR A 197 9.73 10.92 12.07
N GLN A 198 8.55 10.91 11.46
CA GLN A 198 7.39 10.25 12.08
C GLN A 198 7.51 8.72 12.08
N ILE A 199 8.27 8.13 11.16
CA ILE A 199 8.61 6.70 11.19
C ILE A 199 9.55 6.43 12.35
N ILE A 200 10.62 7.23 12.49
CA ILE A 200 11.58 7.09 13.61
C ILE A 200 10.87 7.26 14.96
N PHE A 201 9.97 8.23 15.08
CA PHE A 201 9.19 8.46 16.31
C PHE A 201 8.41 7.21 16.77
N ARG A 202 7.98 6.37 15.83
CA ARG A 202 7.24 5.12 16.11
C ARG A 202 8.13 3.98 16.57
N THR A 203 9.43 4.04 16.29
CA THR A 203 10.38 2.96 16.62
C THR A 203 11.21 3.28 17.85
N ARG A 204 11.53 4.55 18.09
CA ARG A 204 12.36 5.00 19.22
C ARG A 204 12.26 6.52 19.44
N ASP A 205 12.88 6.99 20.52
CA ASP A 205 13.14 8.42 20.70
C ASP A 205 14.23 8.94 19.75
N PHE A 206 14.19 10.25 19.48
CA PHE A 206 15.19 10.94 18.68
C PHE A 206 16.52 11.10 19.42
N SER A 207 17.61 10.98 18.67
CA SER A 207 18.92 11.45 19.10
C SER A 207 18.98 12.99 19.12
N ALA A 208 19.99 13.55 19.79
CA ALA A 208 20.20 15.00 19.83
C ALA A 208 20.36 15.60 18.41
N SER A 209 21.12 14.94 17.53
CA SER A 209 21.32 15.37 16.14
C SER A 209 20.00 15.40 15.36
N GLU A 210 19.16 14.37 15.52
CA GLU A 210 17.86 14.32 14.84
C GLU A 210 16.90 15.39 15.37
N ALA A 211 16.92 15.64 16.68
CA ALA A 211 16.12 16.71 17.27
C ALA A 211 16.54 18.10 16.76
N GLU A 212 17.85 18.34 16.62
CA GLU A 212 18.38 19.58 16.03
C GLU A 212 17.95 19.76 14.57
N GLU A 213 17.98 18.68 13.77
CA GLU A 213 17.50 18.71 12.39
C GLU A 213 15.99 19.02 12.32
N ILE A 214 15.18 18.42 13.20
CA ILE A 214 13.75 18.70 13.27
C ILE A 214 13.48 20.16 13.69
N ILE A 215 14.24 20.70 14.65
CA ILE A 215 14.15 22.11 15.05
C ILE A 215 14.47 23.02 13.86
N LYS A 216 15.52 22.70 13.09
CA LYS A 216 15.89 23.48 11.91
C LYS A 216 14.78 23.50 10.85
N LEU A 217 14.07 22.39 10.63
CA LEU A 217 12.90 22.35 9.74
C LEU A 217 11.82 23.35 10.17
N LYS A 218 11.60 23.52 11.49
CA LYS A 218 10.66 24.53 11.99
C LYS A 218 11.08 25.94 11.60
N GLU A 219 12.37 26.24 11.66
CA GLU A 219 12.91 27.56 11.35
C GLU A 219 12.83 27.86 9.85
N ASP A 220 13.22 26.88 9.03
CA ASP A 220 13.24 26.98 7.56
C ASP A 220 11.81 27.15 7.00
N PHE A 221 10.80 26.55 7.64
CA PHE A 221 9.41 26.57 7.20
C PHE A 221 8.46 27.33 8.16
N LYS A 222 8.97 28.32 8.90
CA LYS A 222 8.22 29.07 9.92
C LYS A 222 6.90 29.71 9.47
N ASN A 223 6.74 29.94 8.16
CA ASN A 223 5.54 30.54 7.58
C ASN A 223 4.50 29.49 7.13
N GLN A 224 4.83 28.21 7.18
CA GLN A 224 3.94 27.11 6.78
C GLN A 224 3.34 26.47 8.04
N ILE A 225 2.08 26.82 8.34
CA ILE A 225 1.42 26.40 9.59
C ILE A 225 1.34 24.87 9.71
N VAL A 226 0.95 24.18 8.64
CA VAL A 226 0.85 22.71 8.59
C VAL A 226 2.22 22.06 8.85
N THR A 227 3.27 22.53 8.19
CA THR A 227 4.65 22.04 8.39
C THR A 227 5.11 22.26 9.83
N CYS A 228 4.87 23.45 10.38
CA CYS A 228 5.20 23.77 11.77
C CYS A 228 4.41 22.90 12.77
N LEU A 229 3.15 22.59 12.46
CA LEU A 229 2.33 21.70 13.29
C LEU A 229 2.95 20.29 13.32
N CYS A 230 3.24 19.72 12.15
CA CYS A 230 3.89 18.42 12.03
C CYS A 230 5.21 18.37 12.81
N VAL A 231 6.06 19.39 12.67
CA VAL A 231 7.33 19.48 13.40
C VAL A 231 7.13 19.57 14.92
N ASN A 232 6.18 20.37 15.41
CA ASN A 232 5.90 20.45 16.84
C ASN A 232 5.31 19.14 17.40
N ILE A 233 4.54 18.38 16.60
CA ILE A 233 4.09 17.04 16.98
C ILE A 233 5.29 16.11 17.19
N LEU A 234 6.25 16.11 16.25
CA LEU A 234 7.48 15.31 16.35
C LEU A 234 8.29 15.71 17.59
N LEU A 235 8.42 17.01 17.88
CA LEU A 235 9.11 17.53 19.07
C LEU A 235 8.33 17.33 20.38
N LYS A 236 7.17 16.67 20.36
CA LYS A 236 6.28 16.46 21.52
C LYS A 236 5.85 17.79 22.19
N ASN A 237 5.82 18.90 21.45
CA ASN A 237 5.45 20.22 21.95
C ASN A 237 3.92 20.45 21.83
N ILE A 238 3.17 19.83 22.74
CA ILE A 238 1.70 19.79 22.69
C ILE A 238 1.08 21.20 22.69
N TYR A 239 1.60 22.11 23.51
CA TYR A 239 1.07 23.47 23.62
C TYR A 239 1.13 24.23 22.29
N GLU A 240 2.26 24.13 21.60
CA GLU A 240 2.41 24.80 20.31
C GLU A 240 1.64 24.09 19.20
N SER A 241 1.59 22.74 19.23
CA SER A 241 0.75 21.96 18.32
C SER A 241 -0.72 22.35 18.45
N ASP A 242 -1.26 22.51 19.66
CA ASP A 242 -2.64 22.96 19.89
C ASP A 242 -2.90 24.35 19.30
N SER A 243 -1.98 25.29 19.54
CA SER A 243 -2.06 26.65 19.00
C SER A 243 -2.06 26.66 17.47
N LEU A 244 -1.19 25.86 16.85
CA LEU A 244 -1.08 25.77 15.39
C LEU A 244 -2.31 25.08 14.78
N TYR A 245 -2.77 23.98 15.38
CA TYR A 245 -3.98 23.27 14.91
C TYR A 245 -5.22 24.15 14.96
N SER A 246 -5.38 25.00 15.98
CA SER A 246 -6.51 25.95 16.05
C SER A 246 -6.51 27.02 14.95
N LYS A 247 -5.34 27.29 14.34
CA LYS A 247 -5.18 28.31 13.28
C LYS A 247 -5.48 27.77 11.88
N LEU A 248 -5.59 26.44 11.74
CA LEU A 248 -5.92 25.83 10.46
C LEU A 248 -7.33 26.23 10.01
N THR A 249 -7.52 26.28 8.71
CA THR A 249 -8.83 26.32 8.06
C THR A 249 -9.56 24.99 8.24
N GLU A 250 -10.86 24.95 7.93
CA GLU A 250 -11.62 23.71 7.96
C GLU A 250 -11.11 22.70 6.92
N GLU A 251 -10.77 23.17 5.72
CA GLU A 251 -10.20 22.34 4.65
C GLU A 251 -8.86 21.73 5.07
N GLU A 252 -7.93 22.54 5.62
CA GLU A 252 -6.65 22.05 6.13
C GLU A 252 -6.81 21.05 7.28
N ARG A 253 -7.81 21.25 8.16
CA ARG A 253 -8.11 20.31 9.25
C ARG A 253 -8.57 18.97 8.71
N ILE A 254 -9.52 18.97 7.78
CA ILE A 254 -10.03 17.73 7.14
C ILE A 254 -8.88 16.97 6.49
N GLU A 255 -7.99 17.68 5.78
CA GLU A 255 -6.84 17.07 5.13
C GLU A 255 -5.86 16.48 6.15
N ILE A 256 -5.36 17.27 7.11
CA ILE A 256 -4.33 16.80 8.05
C ILE A 256 -4.85 15.73 9.00
N ASP A 257 -6.13 15.75 9.38
CA ASP A 257 -6.72 14.75 10.27
C ASP A 257 -6.72 13.34 9.66
N SER A 258 -6.61 13.25 8.33
CA SER A 258 -6.45 12.00 7.59
C SER A 258 -5.00 11.47 7.61
N TRP A 259 -4.02 12.30 7.99
CA TRP A 259 -2.61 11.92 7.94
C TRP A 259 -2.17 11.13 9.18
N PRO A 260 -1.29 10.11 9.02
CA PRO A 260 -0.82 9.28 10.13
C PRO A 260 -0.12 10.06 11.25
N ILE A 261 0.48 11.22 10.96
CA ILE A 261 1.12 12.05 12.00
C ILE A 261 0.14 12.51 13.08
N MET A 262 -1.15 12.62 12.76
CA MET A 262 -2.18 12.98 13.73
C MET A 262 -2.48 11.86 14.73
N ASN A 263 -2.14 10.60 14.42
CA ASN A 263 -2.19 9.54 15.41
C ASN A 263 -1.14 9.77 16.52
N LEU A 264 0.05 10.27 16.17
CA LEU A 264 1.06 10.66 17.15
C LEU A 264 0.56 11.81 18.03
N TYR A 265 0.00 12.85 17.40
CA TYR A 265 -0.56 13.99 18.13
C TYR A 265 -1.66 13.57 19.12
N ARG A 266 -2.58 12.69 18.71
CA ARG A 266 -3.62 12.15 19.59
C ARG A 266 -3.01 11.34 20.75
N SER A 267 -1.97 10.54 20.50
CA SER A 267 -1.30 9.75 21.54
C SER A 267 -0.54 10.59 22.57
N LEU A 268 -0.11 11.80 22.21
CA LEU A 268 0.56 12.72 23.14
C LEU A 268 -0.43 13.38 24.13
N LYS A 269 -1.73 13.36 23.83
CA LYS A 269 -2.78 13.98 24.64
C LYS A 269 -3.41 13.02 25.66
N THR A 270 -3.19 11.73 25.51
CA THR A 270 -3.67 10.66 26.40
C THR A 270 -2.64 10.33 27.44
#